data_AF-D2IWA3-F1
#
_entry.id   AF-D2IWA3-F1
#
_cell.length_a   1.000
_cell.length_b   1.000
_cell.length_c   1.000
_cell.angle_alpha   90.00
_cell.angle_beta   90.00
_cell.angle_gamma   90.00
#
_symmetry.space_group_name_H-M   'P 1'
#
loop_
_entity.id
_entity.type
_entity.pdbx_description
1 polymer ?
#
loop_
_entity_poly.entity_id
_entity_poly.type
_entity_poly.pdbx_seq_one_letter_code
_entity_poly.pdbx_strand_id
1 'polypeptide(L)' 'SNNPTGLNSDADKIPFHPYYTIKDILGVLMMVSFLMTLVLFFPDLLGDPDNYMPANPLNTPPHIKPEWYFL' A
#
# COMPACT_ATOMS: atom_id res chain seq x y z
N SER A 1 -21.02 -3.98 7.39
CA SER A 1 -19.82 -4.75 7.05
C SER A 1 -20.13 -6.23 7.21
N ASN A 2 -19.56 -7.10 6.37
CA ASN A 2 -19.52 -8.52 6.73
C ASN A 2 -18.51 -8.72 7.87
N ASN A 3 -18.51 -9.90 8.49
CA ASN A 3 -17.60 -10.25 9.57
C ASN A 3 -16.86 -11.57 9.25
N PRO A 4 -15.78 -11.90 9.97
CA PRO A 4 -14.95 -13.08 9.66
C PRO A 4 -15.68 -14.43 9.70
N THR A 5 -16.78 -14.56 10.44
CA THR A 5 -17.56 -15.82 10.48
C THR A 5 -18.59 -15.90 9.37
N GLY A 6 -18.85 -14.80 8.64
CA GLY A 6 -19.80 -14.73 7.53
C GLY A 6 -21.27 -14.85 7.93
N LEU A 7 -21.59 -14.93 9.23
CA LEU A 7 -22.95 -15.01 9.76
C LEU A 7 -23.58 -13.61 9.91
N ASN A 8 -24.90 -13.54 10.11
CA ASN A 8 -25.56 -12.27 10.40
C ASN A 8 -25.06 -11.71 11.76
N SER A 9 -24.53 -10.49 11.75
CA SER A 9 -23.98 -9.78 12.91
C SER A 9 -24.97 -8.94 13.71
N ASP A 10 -26.25 -8.88 13.34
CA ASP A 10 -27.26 -8.00 13.97
C ASP A 10 -27.39 -8.21 15.48
N ALA A 11 -27.16 -9.45 15.94
CA ALA A 11 -27.25 -9.80 17.36
C ALA A 11 -26.13 -9.19 18.23
N ASP A 12 -25.01 -8.77 17.64
CA ASP A 12 -23.82 -8.30 18.37
C ASP A 12 -23.15 -7.10 17.68
N LYS A 13 -23.97 -6.08 17.35
CA LYS A 13 -23.46 -4.82 16.80
C LYS A 13 -22.98 -3.89 17.90
N ILE A 14 -21.81 -3.31 17.68
CA ILE A 14 -21.27 -2.20 18.47
C ILE A 14 -21.34 -0.89 17.66
N PRO A 15 -21.48 0.28 18.32
CA PRO A 15 -21.41 1.56 17.63
C PRO A 15 -20.03 1.76 16.98
N PHE A 16 -19.98 2.56 15.91
CA PHE A 16 -18.73 2.82 15.22
C PHE A 16 -17.73 3.57 16.10
N HIS A 17 -18.20 4.63 16.77
CA HIS A 17 -17.41 5.38 17.74
C HIS A 17 -17.67 4.84 19.16
N PRO A 18 -16.63 4.63 19.99
CA PRO A 18 -15.21 4.92 19.72
C PRO A 18 -14.42 3.78 19.05
N TYR A 19 -15.02 2.59 18.93
CA TYR A 19 -14.31 1.33 18.67
C TYR A 19 -13.56 1.28 17.33
N TYR A 20 -14.25 1.52 16.22
CA TYR A 20 -13.61 1.49 14.91
C TYR A 20 -12.87 2.80 14.62
N THR A 21 -13.30 3.92 15.20
CA THR A 21 -12.57 5.20 15.06
C THR A 21 -11.12 5.08 15.56
N ILE A 22 -10.89 4.56 16.76
CA ILE A 22 -9.53 4.43 17.29
C ILE A 22 -8.72 3.36 16.54
N LYS A 23 -9.37 2.28 16.11
CA LYS A 23 -8.75 1.23 15.29
C LYS A 23 -8.27 1.79 13.95
N ASP A 24 -9.09 2.60 13.30
CA ASP A 24 -8.76 3.20 12.00
C ASP A 24 -7.64 4.23 12.14
N ILE A 25 -7.65 5.06 13.20
CA ILE A 25 -6.54 5.98 13.51
C ILE A 25 -5.22 5.22 13.68
N LEU A 26 -5.21 4.11 14.43
CA LEU A 26 -4.03 3.27 14.57
C LEU A 26 -3.57 2.71 13.21
N GLY A 27 -4.52 2.27 12.37
CA GLY A 27 -4.26 1.83 11.00
C GLY A 27 -3.59 2.91 10.14
N VAL A 28 -4.08 4.15 10.18
CA VAL A 28 -3.50 5.29 9.46
C VAL A 28 -2.08 5.59 9.96
N LEU A 29 -1.85 5.56 11.27
CA LEU A 29 -0.52 5.80 11.84
C LEU A 29 0.50 4.75 11.36
N MET A 30 0.11 3.48 11.30
CA MET A 30 0.97 2.40 10.77
C MET A 30 1.21 2.54 9.26
N MET A 31 0.19 2.91 8.50
CA MET A 31 0.33 3.14 7.06
C MET A 31 1.30 4.30 6.77
N VAL A 32 1.13 5.42 7.47
CA VAL A 32 2.00 6.59 7.33
C VAL A 32 3.41 6.29 7.78
N SER A 33 3.61 5.56 8.89
CA SER A 33 4.97 5.21 9.32
C SER A 33 5.71 4.38 8.29
N PHE A 34 5.05 3.36 7.70
CA PHE A 34 5.64 2.55 6.64
C PHE A 34 5.96 3.37 5.38
N LEU A 35 5.03 4.23 4.94
CA LEU A 35 5.24 5.12 3.81
C LEU A 35 6.43 6.06 4.05
N MET A 36 6.50 6.67 5.23
CA MET A 36 7.59 7.58 5.58
C MET A 36 8.93 6.84 5.69
N THR A 37 8.95 5.57 6.13
CA THR A 37 10.17 4.77 6.10
C THR A 37 10.68 4.57 4.68
N LEU A 38 9.81 4.24 3.72
CA LEU A 38 10.18 4.13 2.31
C LEU A 38 10.68 5.47 1.78
N VAL A 39 9.91 6.53 1.94
CA VAL A 39 10.25 7.85 1.37
C VAL A 39 11.54 8.43 1.94
N LEU A 40 11.76 8.34 3.26
CA LEU A 40 12.90 8.99 3.91
C LEU A 40 14.18 8.16 3.91
N PHE A 41 14.09 6.82 3.92
CA PHE A 41 15.28 5.96 4.03
C PHE A 41 15.53 5.09 2.79
N PHE A 42 14.50 4.79 2.00
CA PHE A 42 14.58 3.84 0.88
C PHE A 42 13.76 4.30 -0.34
N PRO A 43 13.94 5.54 -0.83
CA PRO A 43 13.04 6.14 -1.82
C PRO A 43 12.98 5.39 -3.15
N ASP A 44 14.09 4.75 -3.54
CA ASP A 44 14.22 4.03 -4.81
C ASP A 44 14.02 2.52 -4.70
N LEU A 45 13.75 2.00 -3.49
CA LEU A 45 13.72 0.54 -3.23
C LEU A 45 12.67 -0.20 -4.07
N LEU A 46 11.54 0.45 -4.35
CA LEU A 46 10.45 -0.11 -5.15
C LEU A 46 10.44 0.41 -6.60
N GLY A 47 11.46 1.18 -7.00
CA GLY A 47 11.61 1.75 -8.34
C GLY A 47 12.49 0.89 -9.26
N ASP A 48 12.61 1.31 -10.50
CA ASP A 48 13.54 0.73 -11.48
C ASP A 48 14.61 1.76 -11.87
N PRO A 49 15.91 1.46 -11.71
CA PRO A 49 16.99 2.38 -12.09
C PRO A 49 16.97 2.78 -13.57
N ASP A 50 16.45 1.95 -14.47
CA ASP A 50 16.39 2.25 -15.90
C ASP A 50 15.48 3.47 -16.18
N ASN A 51 14.51 3.77 -15.30
CA ASN A 51 13.61 4.92 -15.43
C ASN A 51 14.29 6.27 -15.11
N TYR A 52 15.51 6.26 -14.59
CA TYR A 52 16.33 7.48 -14.48
C TYR A 52 17.00 7.88 -15.79
N MET A 53 16.99 6.99 -16.80
CA MET A 53 17.48 7.31 -18.14
C MET A 53 16.34 7.89 -19.02
N PRO A 54 16.59 8.95 -19.80
CA PRO A 54 15.60 9.44 -20.76
C PRO A 54 15.22 8.35 -21.77
N ALA A 55 13.94 8.31 -22.15
CA ALA A 55 13.44 7.34 -23.11
C ALA A 55 14.18 7.43 -24.46
N ASN A 56 14.57 6.28 -25.00
CA ASN A 56 15.19 6.17 -26.31
C ASN A 56 14.42 5.15 -27.18
N PRO A 57 13.67 5.60 -28.21
CA PRO A 57 12.87 4.71 -29.04
C PRO A 57 13.71 3.75 -29.91
N LEU A 58 15.03 3.98 -30.01
CA LEU A 58 15.95 3.13 -30.76
C LEU A 58 16.70 2.12 -29.87
N ASN A 59 16.48 2.14 -28.55
CA ASN A 59 17.17 1.26 -27.61
C ASN A 59 16.22 0.74 -26.52
N THR A 60 16.01 -0.57 -26.50
CA THR A 60 15.22 -1.24 -25.46
C THR A 60 16.16 -1.80 -24.38
N PRO A 61 15.96 -1.49 -23.08
CA PRO A 61 16.75 -2.09 -22.01
C PRO A 61 16.66 -3.63 -22.02
N PRO A 62 17.76 -4.34 -21.74
CA PRO A 62 17.82 -5.80 -21.87
C PRO A 62 16.92 -6.56 -20.88
N HIS A 63 16.59 -5.96 -19.73
CA HIS A 63 15.76 -6.55 -18.68
C HIS A 63 14.51 -5.72 -18.38
N ILE A 64 13.92 -5.09 -19.40
CA ILE A 64 12.68 -4.31 -19.28
C ILE A 64 11.57 -5.13 -18.59
N LYS A 65 10.96 -4.55 -17.55
CA LYS A 65 9.89 -5.16 -16.74
C LYS A 65 8.89 -4.08 -16.30
N PRO A 66 7.61 -4.42 -16.07
CA PRO A 66 6.66 -3.47 -15.50
C PRO A 66 6.97 -3.23 -14.02
N GLU A 67 6.30 -2.25 -13.41
CA GLU A 67 6.36 -2.02 -11.98
C GLU A 67 5.88 -3.24 -11.20
N TRP A 68 6.39 -3.37 -9.97
CA TRP A 68 6.25 -4.58 -9.15
C TRP A 68 4.80 -5.02 -8.88
N TYR A 69 3.84 -4.11 -8.88
CA TYR A 69 2.42 -4.41 -8.64
C TYR A 69 1.70 -4.94 -9.90
N PHE A 70 2.40 -5.09 -11.03
CA PHE A 70 1.94 -5.72 -12.26
C PHE A 70 2.68 -7.03 -12.61
N LEU A 71 3.73 -7.37 -11.87
CA LEU A 71 4.48 -8.63 -12.04
C LEU A 71 3.67 -9.83 -11.52
#